data_AF-A0A7S3C8Z3-F1
#
_entry.id   AF-A0A7S3C8Z3-F1
#
_cell.length_a   1.000
_cell.length_b   1.000
_cell.length_c   1.000
_cell.angle_alpha   90.00
_cell.angle_beta   90.00
_cell.angle_gamma   90.00
#
_symmetry.space_group_name_H-M   'P 1'
#
loop_
_entity.id
_entity.type
_entity.pdbx_description
1 polymer ?
#
loop_
_entity_poly.entity_id
_entity_poly.type
_entity_poly.pdbx_seq_one_letter_code
_entity_poly.pdbx_strand_id
1 'polypeptide(L)'
;TMGLAISIVSKVPERVWYCTKKGYRPWQEPSKKNTKLISEGGHTKWFDERAIMAQVERRLKQPVLHLQDDMALPEEIKRSGATYGESDKDGSGGASKEVRDRVEKLRPTVEILAELEVKAQKTFLRNLEF
;
A
#
# COMPACT_ATOMS: atom_id res chain seq x y z
N THR A 1 -15.06 7.35 -5.70
CA THR A 1 -14.27 6.75 -4.59
C THR A 1 -13.18 7.69 -4.10
N MET A 2 -13.29 8.14 -2.85
CA MET A 2 -12.24 8.90 -2.15
C MET A 2 -11.27 7.92 -1.48
N GLY A 3 -9.97 8.11 -1.69
CA GLY A 3 -8.92 7.38 -0.98
C GLY A 3 -8.42 8.17 0.22
N LEU A 4 -8.33 7.54 1.39
CA LEU A 4 -7.69 8.12 2.57
C LEU A 4 -6.27 7.58 2.70
N ALA A 5 -5.28 8.46 2.72
CA ALA A 5 -3.89 8.12 3.01
C ALA A 5 -3.53 8.63 4.40
N ILE A 6 -3.12 7.73 5.29
CA ILE A 6 -2.65 8.06 6.63
C ILE A 6 -1.14 7.83 6.66
N SER A 7 -0.39 8.86 7.04
CA SER A 7 1.05 8.73 7.30
C SER A 7 1.27 8.64 8.81
N ILE A 8 1.85 7.55 9.28
CA ILE A 8 2.29 7.41 10.68
C ILE A 8 3.68 8.01 10.76
N VAL A 9 3.82 9.05 11.59
CA VAL A 9 5.04 9.83 11.77
C VAL A 9 5.51 9.64 13.21
N SER A 10 6.79 9.37 13.39
CA SER A 10 7.37 9.12 14.70
C SER A 10 7.61 10.42 15.45
N LYS A 11 7.33 10.43 16.76
CA LYS A 11 7.68 11.57 17.63
C LYS A 11 9.19 11.63 17.91
N VAL A 12 9.92 10.53 17.68
CA VAL A 12 11.36 10.39 17.93
C VAL A 12 12.13 10.22 16.62
N PRO A 13 13.40 10.64 16.54
CA PRO A 13 14.21 10.41 15.35
C PRO A 13 14.31 8.91 15.04
N GLU A 14 14.05 8.53 13.79
CA GLU A 14 14.14 7.14 13.36
C GLU A 14 15.33 6.91 12.44
N ARG A 15 16.01 5.79 12.68
CA ARG A 15 17.08 5.31 11.82
C ARG A 15 16.50 4.25 10.89
N VAL A 16 16.45 4.59 9.61
CA VAL A 16 15.87 3.74 8.57
C VAL A 16 16.94 3.09 7.71
N TRP A 17 16.61 1.93 7.14
CA TRP A 17 17.45 1.28 6.15
C TRP A 17 17.44 2.08 4.84
N TYR A 18 18.62 2.44 4.36
CA TYR A 18 18.81 3.13 3.09
C TYR A 18 20.04 2.55 2.39
N CYS A 19 19.79 1.53 1.55
CA CYS A 19 20.83 0.85 0.79
C CYS A 19 21.08 1.60 -0.53
N THR A 20 22.22 2.29 -0.61
CA THR A 20 22.66 2.98 -1.84
C THR A 20 23.35 2.05 -2.84
N LYS A 21 23.76 0.84 -2.40
CA LYS A 21 24.49 -0.11 -3.24
C LYS A 21 23.51 -0.95 -4.05
N LYS A 22 23.50 -0.73 -5.37
CA LYS A 22 22.63 -1.46 -6.31
C LYS A 22 22.86 -2.98 -6.19
N GLY A 23 21.77 -3.74 -6.06
CA GLY A 23 21.80 -5.20 -5.95
C GLY A 23 22.17 -5.73 -4.56
N TYR A 24 22.63 -4.88 -3.63
CA TYR A 24 22.93 -5.30 -2.27
C TYR A 24 21.66 -5.33 -1.42
N ARG A 25 21.41 -6.47 -0.79
CA ARG A 25 20.21 -6.74 0.02
C ARG A 25 20.64 -7.08 1.45
N PRO A 26 20.80 -6.09 2.34
CA PRO A 26 21.32 -6.31 3.68
C PRO A 26 20.44 -7.22 4.56
N TRP A 27 19.21 -7.51 4.16
CA TRP A 27 18.31 -8.47 4.82
C TRP A 27 18.54 -9.93 4.40
N GLN A 28 19.22 -10.19 3.28
CA GLN A 28 19.58 -11.55 2.86
C GLN A 28 20.82 -12.05 3.62
N GLU A 29 21.79 -11.17 3.87
CA GLU A 29 23.01 -11.45 4.64
C GLU A 29 23.26 -10.32 5.67
N PRO A 30 22.55 -10.34 6.81
CA PRO A 30 22.62 -9.27 7.79
C PRO A 30 23.97 -9.29 8.53
N SER A 31 24.62 -8.12 8.58
CA SER A 31 25.86 -7.89 9.33
C SER A 31 25.72 -6.67 10.25
N LYS A 32 26.42 -6.67 11.39
CA LYS A 32 26.50 -5.50 12.29
C LYS A 32 27.04 -4.25 11.60
N LYS A 33 27.82 -4.40 10.53
CA LYS A 33 28.30 -3.25 9.74
C LYS A 33 27.16 -2.59 8.94
N ASN A 34 26.15 -3.36 8.55
CA ASN A 34 25.05 -2.87 7.72
C ASN A 34 24.17 -1.87 8.48
N THR A 35 24.05 -2.00 9.80
CA THR A 35 23.23 -1.12 10.65
C THR A 35 23.90 0.23 10.97
N LYS A 36 25.16 0.43 10.56
CA LYS A 36 25.85 1.71 10.71
C LYS A 36 25.28 2.76 9.76
N LEU A 37 25.57 4.03 10.04
CA LEU A 37 25.22 5.12 9.15
C LEU A 37 25.99 5.02 7.83
N ILE A 38 25.42 5.54 6.75
CA ILE A 38 26.09 5.63 5.44
C ILE A 38 27.42 6.40 5.55
N SER A 39 27.48 7.43 6.40
CA SER A 39 28.71 8.18 6.70
C SER A 39 29.82 7.32 7.33
N GLU A 40 29.46 6.19 7.93
CA GLU A 40 30.37 5.21 8.55
C GLU A 40 30.55 3.95 7.67
N GLY A 41 30.08 3.98 6.42
CA GLY A 41 30.12 2.85 5.49
C GLY A 41 29.05 1.78 5.71
N GLY A 42 28.00 2.07 6.48
CA GLY A 42 26.83 1.21 6.62
C GLY A 42 25.70 1.53 5.62
N HIS A 43 24.50 1.03 5.92
CA HIS A 43 23.33 1.14 5.05
C HIS A 43 22.09 1.70 5.76
N THR A 44 22.31 2.59 6.73
CA THR A 44 21.22 3.29 7.41
C THR A 44 21.39 4.81 7.35
N LYS A 45 20.28 5.52 7.48
CA LYS A 45 20.24 6.99 7.55
C LYS A 45 19.25 7.42 8.63
N TRP A 46 19.53 8.53 9.29
CA TRP A 46 18.52 9.22 10.10
C TRP A 46 17.48 9.87 9.19
N PHE A 47 16.21 9.63 9.48
CA PHE A 47 15.09 10.15 8.72
C PHE A 47 14.55 11.39 9.43
N ASP A 48 14.68 12.56 8.79
CA ASP A 48 14.10 13.81 9.28
C ASP A 48 12.69 13.98 8.71
N GLU A 49 11.73 13.38 9.41
CA GLU A 49 10.34 13.38 8.99
C GLU A 49 9.73 14.79 8.95
N ARG A 50 10.16 15.68 9.84
CA ARG A 50 9.65 17.07 9.88
C ARG A 50 10.06 17.83 8.63
N ALA A 51 11.33 17.72 8.23
CA ALA A 51 11.81 18.36 7.01
C ALA A 51 11.12 17.79 5.76
N ILE A 52 10.85 16.49 5.72
CA ILE A 52 10.15 15.85 4.61
C ILE A 52 8.68 16.27 4.57
N MET A 53 8.00 16.31 5.72
CA MET A 53 6.62 16.77 5.81
C MET A 53 6.48 18.20 5.30
N ALA A 54 7.37 19.10 5.69
CA ALA A 54 7.39 20.48 5.19
C ALA A 54 7.58 20.56 3.66
N GLN A 55 8.33 19.64 3.05
CA GLN A 55 8.46 19.56 1.60
C GLN A 55 7.18 19.02 0.92
N VAL A 56 6.52 18.05 1.54
CA VAL A 56 5.24 17.51 1.07
C VAL A 56 4.16 18.60 1.10
N GLU A 57 4.00 19.31 2.21
CA GLU A 57 3.05 20.42 2.36
C GLU A 57 3.30 21.52 1.31
N ARG A 58 4.57 21.86 1.06
CA ARG A 58 4.95 22.83 0.03
C ARG A 58 4.52 22.40 -1.38
N ARG A 59 4.61 21.10 -1.69
CA ARG A 59 4.18 20.55 -2.97
C ARG A 59 2.66 20.50 -3.10
N LEU A 60 1.97 20.14 -2.01
CA LEU A 60 0.51 20.12 -1.94
C LEU A 60 -0.11 21.53 -1.88
N LYS A 61 0.68 22.55 -1.52
CA LYS A 61 0.24 23.93 -1.26
C LYS A 61 -0.85 24.02 -0.19
N GLN A 62 -0.93 23.01 0.67
CA GLN A 62 -1.90 22.89 1.75
C GLN A 62 -1.22 22.21 2.93
N PRO A 63 -1.51 22.64 4.18
CA PRO A 63 -1.05 21.92 5.37
C PRO A 63 -1.68 20.52 5.44
N VAL A 64 -0.91 19.54 5.90
CA VAL A 64 -1.42 18.20 6.18
C VAL A 64 -2.10 18.22 7.54
N LEU A 65 -3.29 17.62 7.64
CA LEU A 65 -4.01 17.53 8.89
C LEU A 65 -3.34 16.51 9.81
N HIS A 66 -3.01 16.92 11.02
CA HIS A 66 -2.49 16.03 12.05
C HIS A 66 -3.63 15.40 12.86
N LEU A 67 -3.49 14.10 13.14
CA LEU A 67 -4.36 13.40 14.07
C LEU A 67 -3.99 13.77 15.51
N GLN A 68 -4.99 13.84 16.38
CA GLN A 68 -4.78 13.96 17.81
C GLN A 68 -4.41 12.60 18.42
N ASP A 69 -3.97 12.57 19.67
CA ASP A 69 -3.54 11.32 20.33
C ASP A 69 -4.71 10.30 20.50
N ASP A 70 -5.96 10.75 20.37
CA ASP A 70 -7.16 9.90 20.34
C ASP A 70 -7.40 9.22 18.98
N MET A 71 -6.55 9.50 17.98
CA MET A 71 -6.65 9.02 16.60
C MET A 71 -8.00 9.34 15.93
N ALA A 72 -8.76 10.31 16.45
CA ALA A 72 -10.02 10.72 15.87
C ALA A 72 -9.78 11.49 14.57
N LEU A 73 -10.62 11.23 13.55
CA LEU A 73 -10.57 11.99 12.30
C LEU A 73 -10.83 13.48 12.57
N PRO A 74 -10.07 14.40 11.95
CA PRO A 74 -10.33 15.83 12.03
C PRO A 74 -11.72 16.18 11.51
N GLU A 75 -12.34 17.21 12.10
CA GLU A 75 -13.68 17.66 11.74
C GLU A 75 -13.77 18.15 10.28
N GLU A 76 -12.66 18.58 9.69
CA GLU A 76 -12.56 18.93 8.26
C GLU A 76 -12.81 17.71 7.36
N ILE A 77 -12.31 16.54 7.76
CA ILE A 77 -12.52 15.28 7.03
C ILE A 77 -13.91 14.72 7.33
N LYS A 78 -14.39 14.83 8.58
CA LYS A 78 -15.76 14.39 8.92
C LYS A 78 -16.82 15.21 8.18
N ARG A 79 -16.64 16.54 8.08
CA ARG A 79 -17.55 17.43 7.35
C ARG A 79 -17.59 17.18 5.84
N SER A 80 -16.56 16.56 5.28
CA SER A 80 -16.60 16.19 3.86
C SER A 80 -17.56 15.03 3.58
N GLY A 81 -18.26 14.48 4.60
CA GLY A 81 -19.24 13.41 4.46
C GLY A 81 -18.64 12.11 3.92
N ALA A 82 -17.31 11.98 3.96
CA ALA A 82 -16.59 10.88 3.36
C ALA A 82 -16.49 9.73 4.36
N THR A 83 -17.33 8.72 4.19
CA THR A 83 -17.20 7.46 4.92
C THR A 83 -16.10 6.62 4.26
N TYR A 84 -15.08 6.25 5.02
CA TYR A 84 -14.00 5.39 4.53
C TYR A 84 -14.55 4.03 4.06
N GLY A 85 -14.26 3.65 2.82
CA GLY A 85 -14.74 2.39 2.23
C GLY A 85 -16.18 2.42 1.71
N GLU A 86 -16.90 3.53 1.83
CA GLU A 86 -18.21 3.67 1.20
C GLU A 86 -18.00 3.97 -0.28
N SER A 87 -18.42 3.03 -1.13
CA SER A 87 -18.65 3.32 -2.54
C SER A 87 -19.75 4.36 -2.60
N ASP A 88 -19.50 5.49 -3.26
CA ASP A 88 -20.51 6.53 -3.53
C ASP A 88 -21.85 5.87 -3.86
N LYS A 89 -22.91 6.17 -3.09
CA LYS A 89 -24.27 5.67 -3.33
C LYS A 89 -24.80 6.08 -4.72
N ASP A 90 -24.17 7.07 -5.34
CA ASP A 90 -24.41 7.53 -6.71
C ASP A 90 -23.65 6.73 -7.79
N GLY A 91 -23.09 5.56 -7.45
CA GLY A 91 -22.57 4.61 -8.44
C GLY A 91 -21.18 4.94 -9.00
N SER A 92 -20.53 6.02 -8.54
CA SER A 92 -19.13 6.35 -8.86
C SER A 92 -18.09 5.60 -8.00
N GLY A 93 -18.55 4.82 -7.02
CA GLY A 93 -17.71 3.91 -6.24
C GLY A 93 -17.82 2.43 -6.62
N GLY A 94 -18.67 2.08 -7.57
CA GLY A 94 -18.50 0.80 -8.26
C GLY A 94 -17.25 0.89 -9.15
N ALA A 95 -16.66 -0.26 -9.48
CA ALA A 95 -15.69 -0.41 -10.56
C ALA A 95 -15.93 0.68 -11.63
N SER A 96 -14.90 1.49 -11.95
CA SER A 96 -15.03 2.51 -12.99
C SER A 96 -15.66 1.88 -14.24
N LYS A 97 -16.34 2.66 -15.09
CA LYS A 97 -16.95 2.11 -16.32
C LYS A 97 -15.98 1.19 -17.07
N GLU A 98 -14.71 1.58 -17.13
CA GLU A 98 -13.61 0.80 -17.68
C GLU A 98 -13.35 -0.53 -16.96
N VAL A 99 -13.38 -0.55 -15.62
CA VAL A 99 -13.25 -1.79 -14.83
C VAL A 99 -14.48 -2.68 -15.01
N ARG A 100 -15.70 -2.14 -15.07
CA ARG A 100 -16.91 -2.94 -15.36
C ARG A 100 -16.84 -3.56 -16.75
N ASP A 101 -16.52 -2.76 -17.77
CA ASP A 101 -16.35 -3.24 -19.14
C ASP A 101 -15.24 -4.30 -19.24
N ARG A 102 -14.16 -4.15 -18.46
CA ARG A 102 -13.07 -5.13 -18.39
C ARG A 102 -13.49 -6.42 -17.69
N VAL A 103 -14.23 -6.31 -16.59
CA VAL A 103 -14.79 -7.48 -15.88
C VAL A 103 -15.76 -8.23 -16.77
N GLU A 104 -16.61 -7.53 -17.53
CA GLU A 104 -17.55 -8.14 -18.46
C GLU A 104 -16.83 -8.87 -19.61
N LYS A 105 -15.77 -8.27 -20.16
CA LYS A 105 -14.92 -8.94 -21.17
C LYS A 105 -14.20 -10.18 -20.63
N LEU A 106 -13.85 -10.21 -19.35
CA LEU A 106 -13.14 -11.33 -18.72
C LEU A 106 -14.08 -12.47 -18.28
N ARG A 107 -15.38 -12.21 -18.13
CA ARG A 107 -16.38 -13.19 -17.69
C ARG A 107 -16.30 -14.54 -18.44
N PRO A 108 -16.36 -14.61 -19.79
CA PRO A 108 -16.33 -15.89 -20.49
C PRO A 108 -15.01 -16.64 -20.29
N THR A 109 -13.89 -15.94 -20.14
CA THR A 109 -12.59 -16.56 -19.88
C THR A 109 -12.53 -17.17 -18.48
N VAL A 110 -13.11 -16.50 -17.48
CA VAL A 110 -13.18 -17.00 -16.11
C VAL A 110 -14.09 -18.24 -16.02
N GLU A 111 -15.20 -18.25 -16.76
CA GLU A 111 -16.09 -19.42 -16.86
C GLU A 111 -15.34 -20.65 -17.42
N ILE A 112 -14.61 -20.48 -18.53
CA ILE A 112 -13.80 -21.56 -19.12
C ILE A 112 -12.71 -22.03 -18.15
N LEU A 113 -12.03 -21.11 -17.45
CA LEU A 113 -11.00 -21.46 -16.47
C LEU A 113 -11.57 -22.29 -15.32
N ALA A 114 -12.77 -21.94 -14.82
CA ALA A 114 -13.43 -22.70 -13.78
C ALA A 114 -13.77 -24.14 -14.23
N GLU A 115 -14.24 -24.30 -15.47
CA GLU A 115 -14.49 -25.64 -16.04
C GLU A 115 -13.20 -26.46 -16.18
N LEU A 116 -12.13 -25.84 -16.67
CA LEU A 116 -10.82 -26.48 -16.82
C LEU A 116 -10.23 -26.87 -15.47
N GLU A 117 -10.40 -26.03 -14.46
CA GLU A 117 -9.96 -26.31 -13.09
C GLU A 117 -10.70 -27.52 -12.51
N VAL A 118 -12.03 -27.57 -12.64
CA VAL A 118 -12.83 -28.73 -12.21
C VAL A 118 -12.38 -30.00 -12.95
N LYS A 119 -12.09 -29.91 -14.25
CA LYS A 119 -11.61 -31.06 -15.04
C LYS A 119 -10.22 -31.52 -14.58
N ALA A 120 -9.31 -30.59 -14.29
CA ALA A 120 -7.98 -30.89 -13.79
C ALA A 120 -8.05 -31.55 -12.42
N GLN A 121 -8.86 -31.00 -11.49
CA GLN A 121 -9.07 -31.57 -10.16
C GLN A 121 -9.69 -32.98 -10.23
N LYS A 122 -10.71 -33.19 -11.06
CA LYS A 122 -11.31 -34.53 -11.27
C LYS A 122 -10.31 -35.52 -11.86
N THR A 123 -9.47 -35.08 -12.79
CA THR A 123 -8.43 -35.95 -13.38
C THR A 123 -7.39 -36.34 -12.34
N PHE A 124 -6.97 -35.40 -11.51
CA PHE A 124 -6.04 -35.66 -10.41
C PHE A 124 -6.60 -36.65 -9.40
N LEU A 125 -7.84 -36.43 -8.93
CA LEU A 125 -8.51 -37.33 -7.98
C LEU A 125 -8.70 -38.74 -8.55
N ARG A 126 -9.10 -38.86 -9.83
CA ARG A 126 -9.21 -40.17 -10.50
C ARG A 126 -7.87 -40.89 -10.62
N ASN A 127 -6.77 -40.16 -10.76
CA ASN A 127 -5.42 -40.73 -10.86
C ASN A 127 -4.79 -41.02 -9.48
N LEU A 128 -5.44 -40.61 -8.38
CA LEU A 128 -5.04 -40.87 -7.00
C LEU A 128 -5.71 -42.11 -6.40
N GLU A 129 -6.83 -42.56 -6.96
CA GLU A 129 -7.43 -43.85 -6.62
C GLU A 129 -6.69 -44.95 -7.40
N PHE A 130 -5.97 -45.83 -6.67
CA PHE A 130 -5.39 -47.08 -7.18
C PHE A 130 -6.47 -48.12 -7.47
#